data_AF-A0A7J7C644-F1
#
_entry.id   AF-A0A7J7C644-F1
#
_cell.length_a   1.000
_cell.length_b   1.000
_cell.length_c   1.000
_cell.angle_alpha   90.00
_cell.angle_beta   90.00
_cell.angle_gamma   90.00
#
_symmetry.space_group_name_H-M   'P 1'
#
loop_
_entity.id
_entity.type
_entity.pdbx_description
1 polymer ?
#
loop_
_entity_poly.entity_id
_entity_poly.type
_entity_poly.pdbx_seq_one_letter_code
_entity_poly.pdbx_strand_id
1 'polypeptide(L)'
;MLVGHAIKEVIIEGEDKVYKDVIEPLESVSINFVSTNKEDIRDFGPPQQVAGTFIKTFLAPSSQKTKLIEASEHDVDGTAYYTFEFIAQAPNYTRHALSTICIGNGNFSL
;
A
#
# COMPACT_ATOMS: atom_id res chain seq x y z
N MET A 1 -22.38 -15.58 -11.93
CA MET A 1 -23.00 -14.23 -11.85
C MET A 1 -21.87 -13.24 -11.93
N LEU A 2 -21.66 -12.59 -13.08
CA LEU A 2 -20.69 -11.50 -13.18
C LEU A 2 -21.31 -10.32 -12.43
N VAL A 3 -20.83 -10.03 -11.23
CA VAL A 3 -21.14 -8.78 -10.57
C VAL A 3 -20.37 -7.72 -11.36
N GLY A 4 -21.07 -6.80 -12.02
CA GLY A 4 -20.40 -5.70 -12.71
C GLY A 4 -19.74 -4.82 -11.65
N HIS A 5 -18.41 -4.82 -11.58
CA HIS A 5 -17.66 -3.94 -10.70
C HIS A 5 -17.98 -2.48 -11.03
N ALA A 6 -18.34 -1.71 -10.02
CA ALA A 6 -18.69 -0.31 -10.16
C ALA A 6 -17.66 0.52 -9.40
N ILE A 7 -16.54 0.83 -10.03
CA ILE A 7 -15.44 1.59 -9.41
C ILE A 7 -15.75 3.09 -9.41
N LYS A 8 -15.54 3.75 -8.28
CA LYS A 8 -15.71 5.21 -8.14
C LYS A 8 -14.57 5.83 -7.34
N GLU A 9 -14.13 7.02 -7.76
CA GLU A 9 -13.26 7.87 -6.95
C GLU A 9 -13.99 8.39 -5.71
N VAL A 10 -13.35 8.29 -4.55
CA VAL A 10 -13.86 8.78 -3.27
C VAL A 10 -12.82 9.70 -2.65
N ILE A 11 -13.27 10.85 -2.14
CA ILE A 11 -12.41 11.79 -1.41
C ILE A 11 -12.29 11.30 0.03
N ILE A 12 -11.07 11.02 0.48
CA ILE A 12 -10.74 10.68 1.86
C ILE A 12 -9.73 11.69 2.36
N GLU A 13 -10.00 12.31 3.51
CA GLU A 13 -9.08 13.27 4.11
C GLU A 13 -7.75 12.61 4.44
N GLY A 14 -6.65 13.24 4.01
CA GLY A 14 -5.29 12.71 4.18
C GLY A 14 -4.84 11.71 3.12
N GLU A 15 -5.70 11.37 2.15
CA GLU A 15 -5.33 10.52 1.02
C GLU A 15 -5.34 11.29 -0.30
N ASP A 16 -4.38 11.05 -1.20
CA ASP A 16 -4.31 11.78 -2.47
C ASP A 16 -5.39 11.32 -3.45
N LYS A 17 -5.47 10.01 -3.72
CA LYS A 17 -6.51 9.41 -4.57
C LYS A 17 -6.93 8.06 -4.04
N VAL A 18 -8.25 7.83 -3.99
CA VAL A 18 -8.83 6.55 -3.57
C VAL A 18 -9.95 6.17 -4.53
N TYR A 19 -9.91 4.94 -5.03
CA TYR A 19 -10.96 4.33 -5.81
C TYR A 19 -11.50 3.12 -5.06
N LYS A 20 -12.82 2.97 -5.01
CA LYS A 20 -13.50 1.86 -4.34
C LYS A 20 -14.54 1.24 -5.26
N ASP A 21 -14.72 -0.06 -5.13
CA ASP A 21 -15.91 -0.71 -5.65
C ASP A 21 -17.14 -0.25 -4.84
N VAL A 22 -18.18 0.20 -5.53
CA VAL A 22 -19.42 0.70 -4.93
C VAL A 22 -20.25 -0.44 -4.32
N ILE A 23 -20.15 -1.65 -4.87
CA ILE A 23 -20.84 -2.85 -4.41
C ILE A 23 -20.05 -3.51 -3.28
N GLU A 24 -18.72 -3.56 -3.40
CA GLU A 24 -17.82 -4.17 -2.42
C GLU A 24 -16.78 -3.16 -1.90
N PRO A 25 -17.13 -2.22 -0.98
CA PRO A 25 -16.28 -1.09 -0.61
C PRO A 25 -14.95 -1.41 0.09
N LEU A 26 -14.73 -2.68 0.43
CA LEU A 26 -13.46 -3.17 0.94
C LEU A 26 -12.45 -3.43 -0.21
N GLU A 27 -12.94 -3.64 -1.43
CA GLU A 27 -12.15 -3.65 -2.65
C GLU A 27 -11.84 -2.20 -3.03
N SER A 28 -10.58 -1.82 -2.87
CA SER A 28 -10.14 -0.45 -3.09
C SER A 28 -8.68 -0.40 -3.51
N VAL A 29 -8.33 0.66 -4.22
CA VAL A 29 -6.96 1.06 -4.52
C VAL A 29 -6.79 2.52 -4.14
N SER A 30 -5.68 2.83 -3.48
CA SER A 30 -5.28 4.21 -3.22
C SER A 30 -3.84 4.45 -3.64
N ILE A 31 -3.50 5.71 -3.80
CA ILE A 31 -2.12 6.17 -3.90
C ILE A 31 -1.96 7.36 -2.96
N ASN A 32 -0.84 7.36 -2.22
CA ASN A 32 -0.47 8.47 -1.34
C ASN A 32 0.99 8.87 -1.54
N PHE A 33 1.26 10.17 -1.40
CA PHE A 33 2.60 10.73 -1.43
C PHE A 33 3.03 11.20 -0.04
N VAL A 34 4.10 10.62 0.48
CA VAL A 34 4.70 11.02 1.76
C VAL A 34 6.09 11.57 1.50
N SER A 35 6.38 12.79 1.96
CA SER A 35 7.69 13.40 1.72
C SER A 35 8.82 12.66 2.44
N THR A 36 9.97 12.58 1.78
CA THR A 36 11.17 11.90 2.26
C THR A 36 12.43 12.61 1.78
N ASN A 37 13.50 12.47 2.55
CA ASN A 37 14.83 12.92 2.16
C ASN A 37 15.70 11.79 1.56
N LYS A 38 15.12 10.61 1.35
CA LYS A 38 15.76 9.51 0.63
C LYS A 38 15.58 9.66 -0.87
N GLU A 39 16.50 9.07 -1.63
CA GLU A 39 16.46 9.13 -3.10
C GLU A 39 16.04 7.79 -3.69
N ASP A 40 16.35 6.67 -3.03
CA ASP A 40 15.99 5.32 -3.46
C ASP A 40 15.30 4.56 -2.31
N ILE A 41 14.29 3.74 -2.61
CA ILE A 41 13.62 2.91 -1.60
C ILE A 41 14.58 1.92 -0.92
N ARG A 42 15.67 1.55 -1.60
CA ARG A 42 16.78 0.73 -1.07
C ARG A 42 17.53 1.42 0.07
N ASP A 43 17.42 2.74 0.22
CA ASP A 43 18.00 3.49 1.35
C ASP A 43 17.39 3.10 2.71
N PHE A 44 16.26 2.40 2.72
CA PHE A 44 15.63 1.85 3.92
C PHE A 44 16.16 0.46 4.29
N GLY A 45 16.80 -0.24 3.35
CA GLY A 45 17.24 -1.62 3.48
C GLY A 45 16.29 -2.63 2.83
N PRO A 46 16.63 -3.93 2.83
CA PRO A 46 15.93 -4.95 2.04
C PRO A 46 14.43 -5.06 2.37
N PRO A 47 13.57 -5.38 1.39
CA PRO A 47 12.10 -5.43 1.55
C PRO A 47 11.65 -6.22 2.78
N GLN A 48 12.20 -7.42 2.99
CA GLN A 48 11.81 -8.30 4.10
C GLN A 48 12.15 -7.70 5.49
N GLN A 49 13.15 -6.83 5.58
CA GLN A 49 13.53 -6.18 6.83
C GLN A 49 12.63 -4.98 7.14
N VAL A 50 12.20 -4.25 6.11
CA VAL A 50 11.47 -2.99 6.28
C VAL A 50 9.95 -3.12 6.19
N ALA A 51 9.43 -4.18 5.56
CA ALA A 51 8.00 -4.35 5.31
C ALA A 51 7.14 -4.20 6.56
N GLY A 52 7.56 -4.79 7.69
CA GLY A 52 6.84 -4.68 8.96
C GLY A 52 6.71 -3.25 9.48
N THR A 53 7.71 -2.41 9.26
CA THR A 53 7.69 -0.99 9.62
C THR A 53 6.75 -0.24 8.69
N PHE A 54 6.90 -0.40 7.37
CA PHE A 54 6.04 0.28 6.39
C PHE A 54 4.56 -0.07 6.57
N ILE A 55 4.25 -1.35 6.78
CA ILE A 55 2.87 -1.80 7.01
C ILE A 55 2.27 -1.11 8.24
N LYS A 56 3.02 -1.02 9.35
CA LYS A 56 2.53 -0.41 10.59
C LYS A 56 2.47 1.11 10.55
N THR A 57 3.35 1.74 9.79
CA THR A 57 3.45 3.21 9.74
C THR A 57 2.51 3.81 8.69
N PHE A 58 2.31 3.12 7.56
CA PHE A 58 1.64 3.70 6.39
C PHE A 58 0.45 2.88 5.87
N LEU A 59 0.57 1.56 5.81
CA LEU A 59 -0.36 0.75 4.99
C LEU A 59 -1.52 0.13 5.78
N ALA A 60 -1.46 0.15 7.11
CA ALA A 60 -2.49 -0.37 7.97
C ALA A 60 -2.67 0.51 9.23
N PRO A 61 -3.92 0.83 9.62
CA PRO A 61 -4.20 1.44 10.90
C PRO A 61 -3.64 0.62 12.06
N SER A 62 -3.15 1.30 13.10
CA SER A 62 -2.58 0.66 14.30
C SER A 62 -3.57 -0.23 15.08
N SER A 63 -4.87 -0.08 14.84
CA SER A 63 -5.93 -0.92 15.38
C SER A 63 -6.05 -2.30 14.70
N GLN A 64 -5.41 -2.48 13.54
CA GLN A 64 -5.45 -3.73 12.78
C GLN A 64 -4.26 -4.64 13.12
N LYS A 65 -4.52 -5.95 13.22
CA LYS A 65 -3.44 -6.94 13.31
C LYS A 65 -2.95 -7.27 11.92
N THR A 66 -1.65 -7.16 11.69
CA THR A 66 -1.07 -7.39 10.36
C THR A 66 -0.16 -8.61 10.33
N LYS A 67 -0.11 -9.28 9.18
CA LYS A 67 0.80 -10.39 8.89
C LYS A 67 1.36 -10.22 7.49
N LEU A 68 2.68 -10.11 7.38
CA LEU A 68 3.37 -10.14 6.08
C LEU A 68 3.23 -11.53 5.46
N ILE A 69 2.88 -11.57 4.17
CA ILE A 69 2.83 -12.78 3.35
C ILE A 69 4.06 -12.83 2.46
N GLU A 70 4.31 -11.78 1.69
CA GLU A 70 5.46 -11.64 0.81
C GLU A 70 5.99 -10.21 0.85
N ALA A 71 7.32 -10.08 0.73
CA ALA A 71 7.97 -8.82 0.40
C ALA A 71 8.95 -9.10 -0.75
N SER A 72 8.98 -8.24 -1.75
CA SER A 72 9.88 -8.38 -2.90
C SER A 72 10.35 -7.02 -3.41
N GLU A 73 11.45 -7.04 -4.14
CA GLU A 73 11.99 -5.88 -4.87
C GLU A 73 11.95 -6.20 -6.36
N HIS A 74 11.58 -5.21 -7.17
CA HIS A 74 11.77 -5.24 -8.61
C HIS A 74 12.27 -3.88 -9.09
N ASP A 75 13.01 -3.88 -10.20
CA ASP A 75 13.55 -2.68 -10.82
C ASP A 75 12.89 -2.50 -12.19
N VAL A 76 12.39 -1.30 -12.45
CA VAL A 76 11.80 -0.91 -13.74
C VAL A 76 12.46 0.39 -14.17
N ASP A 77 13.19 0.33 -15.28
CA ASP A 77 13.88 1.48 -15.87
C ASP A 77 14.78 2.24 -14.87
N GLY A 78 15.45 1.52 -13.96
CA GLY A 78 16.34 2.10 -12.95
C GLY A 78 15.62 2.62 -11.70
N THR A 79 14.30 2.47 -11.62
CA THR A 79 13.52 2.78 -10.42
C THR A 79 13.24 1.50 -9.65
N ALA A 80 13.65 1.46 -8.39
CA ALA A 80 13.38 0.35 -7.49
C ALA A 80 11.98 0.46 -6.88
N TYR A 81 11.27 -0.67 -6.88
CA TYR A 81 9.94 -0.82 -6.31
C TYR A 81 9.93 -1.95 -5.30
N TYR A 82 9.40 -1.65 -4.11
CA TYR A 82 9.12 -2.65 -3.08
C TYR A 82 7.65 -3.04 -3.14
N THR A 83 7.40 -4.34 -3.21
CA THR A 83 6.05 -4.89 -3.17
C THR A 83 5.84 -5.63 -1.86
N PHE A 84 4.75 -5.34 -1.16
CA PHE A 84 4.35 -6.04 0.06
C PHE A 84 2.97 -6.65 -0.11
N GLU A 85 2.88 -7.97 0.04
CA GLU A 85 1.62 -8.68 0.20
C GLU A 85 1.42 -8.97 1.69
N PHE A 86 0.28 -8.57 2.24
CA PHE A 86 -0.01 -8.75 3.66
C PHE A 86 -1.50 -8.92 3.96
N ILE A 87 -1.79 -9.56 5.08
CA ILE A 87 -3.13 -9.62 5.66
C ILE A 87 -3.26 -8.51 6.71
N ALA A 88 -4.37 -7.78 6.69
CA ALA A 88 -4.78 -6.85 7.74
C ALA A 88 -6.14 -7.28 8.32
N GLN A 89 -6.16 -7.57 9.62
CA GLN A 89 -7.33 -8.08 10.33
C GLN A 89 -7.92 -7.00 11.26
N ALA A 90 -9.20 -6.71 11.06
CA ALA A 90 -10.05 -5.91 11.93
C ALA A 90 -11.07 -6.83 12.65
N PRO A 91 -11.82 -6.33 13.65
CA PRO A 91 -12.78 -7.18 14.39
C PRO A 91 -13.85 -7.84 13.51
N ASN A 92 -14.24 -7.19 12.41
CA ASN A 92 -15.37 -7.59 11.56
C ASN A 92 -14.99 -7.98 10.12
N TYR A 93 -13.72 -7.82 9.73
CA TYR A 93 -13.26 -8.23 8.41
C TYR A 93 -11.77 -8.55 8.40
N THR A 94 -11.35 -9.30 7.39
CA THR A 94 -9.95 -9.52 7.05
C THR A 94 -9.74 -9.05 5.62
N ARG A 95 -8.73 -8.22 5.40
CA ARG A 95 -8.35 -7.72 4.08
C ARG A 95 -7.02 -8.35 3.67
N HIS A 96 -6.95 -8.80 2.42
CA HIS A 96 -5.68 -9.08 1.75
C HIS A 96 -5.26 -7.83 0.97
N ALA A 97 -4.03 -7.38 1.15
CA ALA A 97 -3.54 -6.15 0.58
C ALA A 97 -2.23 -6.39 -0.17
N LEU A 98 -2.10 -5.72 -1.31
CA LEU A 98 -0.88 -5.64 -2.10
C LEU A 98 -0.51 -4.16 -2.23
N SER A 99 0.68 -3.79 -1.80
CA SER A 99 1.20 -2.42 -1.89
C SER A 99 2.48 -2.40 -2.71
N THR A 100 2.68 -1.34 -3.49
CA THR A 100 3.88 -1.11 -4.31
C THR A 100 4.42 0.27 -4.00
N ILE A 101 5.70 0.34 -3.63
CA ILE A 101 6.32 1.54 -3.07
C ILE A 101 7.59 1.84 -3.83
N CYS A 102 7.74 3.07 -4.31
CA CYS A 102 9.00 3.60 -4.81
C CYS A 102 9.25 5.01 -4.24
N ILE A 103 10.43 5.53 -4.54
CA ILE A 103 10.79 6.91 -4.23
C ILE A 103 11.03 7.65 -5.53
N GLY A 104 10.43 8.82 -5.64
CA GLY A 104 10.60 9.71 -6.77
C GLY A 104 10.29 11.14 -6.37
N ASN A 105 11.07 12.09 -6.88
CA ASN A 105 10.85 13.53 -6.65
C ASN A 105 10.69 13.90 -5.16
N GLY A 106 11.46 13.27 -4.27
CA GLY A 106 11.43 13.53 -2.82
C GLY A 106 10.20 12.99 -2.08
N ASN A 107 9.44 12.06 -2.68
CA ASN A 107 8.29 11.43 -2.04
C ASN A 107 8.34 9.91 -2.15
N PHE A 108 7.79 9.22 -1.14
CA PHE A 108 7.28 7.86 -1.27
C PHE A 108 5.97 7.87 -2.05
N SER A 109 5.75 6.88 -2.91
CA SER A 109 4.41 6.49 -3.33
C SER A 109 3.96 5.27 -2.53
N LEU A 110 2.75 5.28 -1.97
CA LEU A 110 2.21 4.19 -1.12
C LEU A 110 0.89 3.67 -1.66
#